data_AF-A0A6A6ZLG1-F1
#
_entry.id   AF-A0A6A6ZLG1-F1
#
_cell.length_a   1.000
_cell.length_b   1.000
_cell.length_c   1.000
_cell.angle_alpha   90.00
_cell.angle_beta   90.00
_cell.angle_gamma   90.00
#
_symmetry.space_group_name_H-M   'P 1'
#
loop_
_entity.id
_entity.type
_entity.pdbx_description
1 polymer ?
#
loop_
_entity_poly.entity_id
_entity_poly.type
_entity_poly.pdbx_seq_one_letter_code
_entity_poly.pdbx_strand_id
1 'polypeptide(L)' 'LFNNPTLSDVKIKQIFKSQVREYYAHKAILCMESEYFMNMFAGGFKEAVEGSIELHEDDPDHFSSVLKFLYGGEFD' A
#
# COMPACT_ATOMS: atom_id res chain seq x y z
N LEU A 1 -3.24 -12.54 -3.95
CA LEU A 1 -3.57 -11.20 -4.52
C LEU A 1 -2.45 -10.18 -4.34
N PHE A 2 -1.48 -10.40 -3.44
CA PHE A 2 -0.34 -9.50 -3.24
C PHE A 2 0.35 -9.12 -4.56
N ASN A 3 0.61 -7.82 -4.73
CA ASN A 3 1.28 -7.20 -5.89
C ASN A 3 0.77 -7.70 -7.26
N ASN A 4 -0.55 -7.90 -7.37
CA ASN A 4 -1.20 -8.33 -8.61
C ASN A 4 -2.00 -7.17 -9.21
N PRO A 5 -1.83 -6.84 -10.50
CA PRO A 5 -2.59 -5.75 -11.13
C PRO A 5 -4.08 -6.07 -11.34
N THR A 6 -4.47 -7.34 -11.35
CA THR A 6 -5.86 -7.78 -11.56
C THR A 6 -6.72 -7.34 -10.39
N LEU A 7 -7.75 -6.51 -10.65
CA LEU A 7 -8.65 -5.90 -9.65
C LEU A 7 -7.97 -4.96 -8.64
N SER A 8 -6.69 -4.60 -8.86
CA SER A 8 -6.05 -3.54 -8.09
C SER A 8 -6.71 -2.19 -8.38
N ASP A 9 -6.90 -1.40 -7.33
CA ASP A 9 -7.55 -0.09 -7.36
C ASP A 9 -6.70 1.00 -6.69
N VAL A 10 -5.47 0.66 -6.30
CA VAL A 10 -4.44 1.59 -5.85
C VAL A 10 -3.03 1.11 -6.21
N LYS A 11 -2.17 2.05 -6.63
CA LYS A 11 -0.72 1.87 -6.72
C LYS A 11 -0.03 2.52 -5.53
N ILE A 12 0.84 1.79 -4.86
CA ILE A 12 1.69 2.33 -3.79
C ILE A 12 3.06 2.59 -4.36
N LYS A 13 3.54 3.83 -4.27
CA LYS A 13 4.92 4.21 -4.55
C LYS A 13 5.66 4.42 -3.24
N GLN A 14 6.52 3.48 -2.90
CA GLN A 14 7.40 3.61 -1.75
C GLN A 14 8.69 4.32 -2.16
N ILE A 15 9.06 5.39 -1.46
CA ILE A 15 10.22 6.22 -1.77
C ILE A 15 11.21 6.17 -0.59
N PHE A 16 12.38 5.59 -0.80
CA PHE A 16 13.45 5.48 0.19
C PHE A 16 14.82 5.82 -0.41
N LYS A 17 15.52 6.83 0.14
CA LYS A 17 16.87 7.26 -0.30
C LYS A 17 17.00 7.39 -1.84
N SER A 18 16.01 8.00 -2.49
CA SER A 18 15.90 8.17 -3.95
C SER A 18 15.61 6.91 -4.77
N GLN A 19 15.34 5.77 -4.12
CA GLN A 19 14.80 4.59 -4.77
C GLN A 19 13.28 4.59 -4.67
N VAL A 20 12.62 4.18 -5.76
CA VAL A 20 11.16 4.06 -5.82
C VAL A 20 10.82 2.59 -6.07
N ARG A 21 9.96 2.01 -5.24
CA ARG A 21 9.37 0.68 -5.46
C ARG A 21 7.86 0.83 -5.58
N GLU A 22 7.29 0.21 -6.61
CA GLU A 22 5.86 0.28 -6.88
C GLU A 22 5.17 -1.05 -6.55
N TYR A 23 3.96 -0.97 -6.00
CA TYR A 23 3.12 -2.12 -5.68
C TYR A 23 1.70 -1.92 -6.19
N TYR A 24 1.14 -2.95 -6.82
CA TYR A 24 -0.30 -3.03 -7.08
C TYR A 24 -1.01 -3.55 -5.83
N ALA A 25 -1.99 -2.79 -5.33
CA ALA A 25 -2.71 -3.15 -4.12
C ALA A 25 -4.22 -2.94 -4.25
N HIS A 26 -4.94 -3.43 -3.24
CA HIS A 26 -6.39 -3.48 -3.19
C HIS A 26 -6.84 -2.72 -1.94
N LYS A 27 -7.50 -1.57 -2.11
CA LYS A 27 -7.96 -0.70 -1.01
C LYS A 27 -8.78 -1.49 0.00
N ALA A 28 -9.67 -2.37 -0.45
CA ALA A 28 -10.49 -3.21 0.43
C ALA A 28 -9.66 -4.07 1.40
N ILE A 29 -8.58 -4.70 0.91
CA ILE A 29 -7.69 -5.52 1.76
C ILE A 29 -6.92 -4.62 2.73
N LEU A 30 -6.34 -3.52 2.22
CA LEU A 30 -5.57 -2.59 3.05
C LEU A 30 -6.43 -1.96 4.16
N CYS A 31 -7.64 -1.51 3.85
CA CYS A 31 -8.58 -0.93 4.82
C CYS A 31 -9.07 -1.96 5.85
N MET A 32 -9.24 -3.22 5.44
CA MET A 32 -9.69 -4.29 6.34
C MET A 32 -8.65 -4.55 7.43
N GLU A 33 -7.37 -4.51 7.07
CA GLU A 33 -6.25 -4.86 7.96
C GLU A 33 -5.56 -3.64 8.60
N SER A 34 -5.95 -2.41 8.23
CA SER A 34 -5.28 -1.21 8.71
C SER A 34 -6.17 0.04 8.74
N GLU A 35 -6.36 0.57 9.95
CA GLU A 35 -7.06 1.85 10.16
C GLU A 35 -6.34 3.02 9.49
N TYR A 36 -5.01 2.96 9.32
CA TYR A 36 -4.25 3.97 8.60
C TYR A 36 -4.73 4.07 7.14
N PHE A 37 -4.79 2.93 6.44
CA PHE A 37 -5.28 2.89 5.07
C PHE A 37 -6.77 3.23 4.99
N MET A 38 -7.59 2.80 5.95
CA MET A 38 -9.00 3.17 6.03
C MET A 38 -9.19 4.68 6.11
N ASN A 39 -8.50 5.36 7.04
CA ASN A 39 -8.60 6.80 7.21
C ASN A 39 -8.06 7.56 6.00
N MET A 40 -6.95 7.10 5.41
CA MET A 40 -6.37 7.71 4.21
C MET A 40 -7.33 7.63 3.01
N PHE A 41 -7.95 6.48 2.76
CA PHE A 41 -8.84 6.30 1.61
C PHE A 41 -10.25 6.85 1.85
N ALA A 42 -10.73 6.90 3.09
CA ALA A 42 -12.04 7.46 3.43
C ALA A 42 -12.03 8.99 3.59
N GLY A 43 -10.88 9.60 3.89
CA GLY A 43 -10.76 11.02 4.25
C GLY A 43 -10.94 12.03 3.10
N GLY A 44 -11.21 11.58 1.87
CA GLY A 44 -11.39 12.47 0.72
C GLY A 44 -10.09 13.16 0.25
N PHE A 45 -8.94 12.66 0.69
CA PHE A 45 -7.62 13.15 0.26
C PHE A 45 -7.37 12.84 -1.23
N LYS A 46 -6.42 13.54 -1.85
CA LYS A 46 -6.09 13.44 -3.28
C LYS A 46 -5.75 11.99 -3.68
N GLU A 47 -5.13 11.28 -2.76
CA GLU A 47 -4.77 9.86 -2.77
C GLU A 47 -5.97 8.92 -2.99
N ALA A 48 -7.13 9.28 -2.45
CA ALA A 48 -8.36 8.52 -2.65
C ALA A 48 -8.85 8.60 -4.11
N VAL A 49 -8.55 9.71 -4.80
CA VAL A 49 -9.02 10.06 -6.15
C VAL A 49 -8.02 9.67 -7.24
N GLU A 50 -6.72 9.88 -7.02
CA GLU A 50 -5.68 9.63 -8.04
C GLU A 50 -5.34 8.15 -8.25
N GLY A 51 -5.78 7.26 -7.34
CA GLY A 51 -5.49 5.83 -7.45
C GLY A 51 -4.01 5.48 -7.27
N SER A 52 -3.21 6.44 -6.79
CA SER A 52 -1.83 6.23 -6.38
C SER A 52 -1.54 6.95 -5.08
N ILE A 53 -0.73 6.33 -4.22
CA ILE A 53 -0.25 6.91 -2.97
C ILE A 53 1.27 6.91 -2.95
N GLU A 54 1.87 7.92 -2.34
CA GLU A 54 3.31 8.02 -2.14
C GLU A 54 3.60 7.87 -0.65
N LEU A 55 4.40 6.87 -0.30
CA LEU A 55 4.83 6.60 1.06
C LEU A 55 6.33 6.84 1.14
N HIS A 56 6.72 7.74 2.05
CA HIS A 56 8.11 8.12 2.25
C HIS A 56 8.66 7.49 3.53
N GLU A 57 9.98 7.29 3.55
CA GLU A 57 10.76 7.02 4.77
C GLU A 57 10.69 5.62 5.37
N ASP A 58 9.90 4.69 4.81
CA ASP A 58 9.95 3.28 5.19
C ASP A 58 11.05 2.52 4.44
N ASP A 59 11.81 1.69 5.16
CA ASP A 59 12.75 0.75 4.57
C ASP A 59 12.02 -0.20 3.58
N PRO A 60 12.52 -0.39 2.34
CA PRO A 60 11.85 -1.16 1.30
C PRO A 60 11.49 -2.59 1.67
N ASP A 61 12.33 -3.24 2.48
CA ASP A 61 12.13 -4.63 2.85
C ASP A 61 11.13 -4.73 4.00
N HIS A 62 11.22 -3.85 4.99
CA HIS A 62 10.22 -3.76 6.05
C HIS A 62 8.81 -3.48 5.52
N PHE A 63 8.67 -2.49 4.63
CA PHE A 63 7.37 -2.16 4.06
C PHE A 63 6.82 -3.32 3.23
N SER A 64 7.66 -3.99 2.44
CA SER A 64 7.20 -5.17 1.70
C SER A 64 6.71 -6.28 2.63
N SER A 65 7.33 -6.48 3.79
CA SER A 65 6.88 -7.46 4.78
C SER A 65 5.56 -7.06 5.42
N VAL A 66 5.40 -5.80 5.81
CA VAL A 66 4.11 -5.26 6.30
C VAL A 66 3.03 -5.46 5.25
N LEU A 67 3.30 -5.10 3.99
CA LEU A 67 2.32 -5.23 2.91
C LEU A 67 1.96 -6.70 2.65
N LYS A 68 2.89 -7.65 2.77
CA LYS A 68 2.57 -9.08 2.69
C LYS A 68 1.70 -9.54 3.86
N PHE A 69 1.99 -9.06 5.07
CA PHE A 69 1.21 -9.36 6.26
C PHE A 69 -0.27 -8.91 6.10
N LEU A 70 -0.51 -7.72 5.56
CA LEU A 70 -1.87 -7.24 5.25
C LEU A 70 -2.62 -8.12 4.22
N TYR A 71 -1.94 -8.99 3.47
CA TYR A 71 -2.56 -9.94 2.55
C TYR A 71 -2.71 -11.35 3.15
N GLY A 72 -2.54 -11.48 4.47
CA GLY A 72 -2.58 -12.76 5.18
C GLY A 72 -1.27 -13.56 5.08
N GLY A 73 -0.16 -12.91 4.75
CA GLY A 73 1.17 -13.51 4.87
C GLY A 73 1.66 -13.56 6.31
N GLU A 74 2.56 -14.49 6.63
CA GLU A 74 3.28 -14.50 7.90
C GLU A 74 4.44 -13.49 7.84
N PHE A 75 4.79 -12.89 8.98
CA PHE A 75 6.05 -12.15 9.13
C PHE A 75 7.21 -13.16 9.08
N ASP A 76 8.16 -12.93 8.19
CA ASP A 76 9.45 -13.65 8.13
C ASP A 76 10.54 -12.78 8.79
#